data_AF-A0AA38JCV3-F1
#
_entry.id   AF-A0AA38JCV3-F1
#
_cell.length_a   1.000
_cell.length_b   1.000
_cell.length_c   1.000
_cell.angle_alpha   90.00
_cell.angle_beta   90.00
_cell.angle_gamma   90.00
#
_symmetry.space_group_name_H-M   'P 1'
#
loop_
_entity.id
_entity.type
_entity.pdbx_description
1 polymer ?
#
loop_
_entity_poly.entity_id
_entity_poly.type
_entity_poly.pdbx_seq_one_letter_code
_entity_poly.pdbx_strand_id
1 'polypeptide(L)'
;SILRVEPTTSVPELVTPGKRRKDIRLRDLPKEVQGAFRSIFVPTIIEFCGCIEAWTSPTASDIQELWESTMPDGIHDQFSKLNGGKVVEALVQDKLTTWRNNTGKAALKTLKGIFIKENLNSVDQRKTYVAQQLTGTYKSYHYYYSVAVGEGSNVQYAGAFQSPLISKTFAEHLKAIDSIPQARRIADRPTGAIVLAILAVRYAIISLFLQQDHSSFFSGSSCPNVLFNWE
;
A
#
# COMPACT_ATOMS: atom_id res chain seq x y z
N SER A 1 49.34 -11.76 -43.46
CA SER A 1 49.01 -11.44 -42.06
C SER A 1 47.51 -11.42 -41.89
N ILE A 2 46.96 -12.37 -41.13
CA ILE A 2 45.52 -12.48 -40.86
C ILE A 2 45.25 -11.71 -39.57
N LEU A 3 44.46 -10.63 -39.66
CA LEU A 3 44.05 -9.82 -38.51
C LEU A 3 43.06 -10.63 -37.66
N ARG A 4 43.51 -11.03 -36.47
CA ARG A 4 42.67 -11.61 -35.42
C ARG A 4 41.90 -10.47 -34.75
N VAL A 5 40.61 -10.37 -35.04
CA VAL A 5 39.71 -9.46 -34.33
C VAL A 5 39.35 -10.12 -33.00
N GLU A 6 39.85 -9.56 -31.91
CA GLU A 6 39.40 -9.91 -30.56
C GLU A 6 38.02 -9.28 -30.32
N PRO A 7 37.02 -10.02 -29.79
CA PRO A 7 35.73 -9.44 -29.47
C PRO A 7 35.85 -8.63 -28.18
N THR A 8 35.98 -7.31 -28.32
CA THR A 8 35.90 -6.36 -27.21
C THR A 8 34.45 -6.14 -26.76
N THR A 9 34.32 -5.96 -25.44
CA THR A 9 33.22 -5.36 -24.68
C THR A 9 31.93 -6.17 -24.54
N SER A 10 31.86 -6.82 -23.37
CA SER A 10 30.67 -7.17 -22.59
C SER A 10 29.50 -6.21 -22.79
N VAL A 11 28.50 -6.66 -23.53
CA VAL A 11 27.15 -6.11 -23.46
C VAL A 11 26.59 -6.47 -22.08
N PRO A 12 26.08 -5.51 -21.28
CA PRO A 12 25.30 -5.86 -20.10
C PRO A 12 24.08 -6.65 -20.59
N GLU A 13 24.01 -7.91 -20.19
CA GLU A 13 22.92 -8.82 -20.48
C GLU A 13 21.63 -8.26 -19.86
N LEU A 14 20.98 -7.36 -20.60
CA LEU A 14 19.69 -6.81 -20.24
C LEU A 14 18.65 -7.89 -20.50
N VAL A 15 18.29 -8.56 -19.40
CA VAL A 15 17.12 -9.42 -19.23
C VAL A 15 17.19 -10.73 -20.00
N THR A 16 17.36 -11.84 -19.28
CA THR A 16 17.09 -13.19 -19.82
C THR A 16 15.62 -13.26 -20.26
N PRO A 17 15.30 -13.47 -21.55
CA PRO A 17 13.93 -13.55 -22.01
C PRO A 17 13.20 -14.70 -21.30
N GLY A 18 11.99 -14.47 -20.78
CA GLY A 18 11.10 -15.54 -20.28
C GLY A 18 10.94 -15.68 -18.76
N LYS A 19 11.46 -14.77 -17.92
CA LYS A 19 11.13 -14.78 -16.49
C LYS A 19 9.64 -14.50 -16.25
N ARG A 20 9.00 -15.28 -15.38
CA ARG A 20 7.63 -15.00 -14.92
C ARG A 20 7.64 -13.76 -14.04
N ARG A 21 6.56 -12.98 -14.06
CA ARG A 21 6.39 -11.77 -13.23
C ARG A 21 6.78 -11.97 -11.76
N LYS A 22 6.37 -13.10 -11.16
CA LYS A 22 6.68 -13.44 -9.75
C LYS A 22 8.16 -13.70 -9.45
N ASP A 23 8.98 -13.89 -10.47
CA ASP A 23 10.41 -14.20 -10.38
C ASP A 23 11.28 -12.94 -10.62
N ILE A 24 10.67 -11.82 -11.05
CA ILE A 24 11.33 -10.53 -11.27
C ILE A 24 11.66 -9.85 -9.94
N ARG A 25 12.88 -9.33 -9.82
CA ARG A 25 13.44 -8.71 -8.62
C ARG A 25 14.18 -7.42 -8.98
N LEU A 26 14.42 -6.57 -7.98
CA LEU A 26 15.14 -5.31 -8.18
C LEU A 26 16.52 -5.51 -8.83
N ARG A 27 17.19 -6.62 -8.51
CA ARG A 27 18.49 -6.99 -9.09
C ARG A 27 18.46 -7.26 -10.60
N ASP A 28 17.26 -7.40 -11.19
CA ASP A 28 17.09 -7.55 -12.63
C ASP A 28 17.13 -6.19 -13.37
N LEU A 29 17.12 -5.07 -12.65
CA LEU A 29 17.49 -3.76 -13.19
C LEU A 29 19.02 -3.56 -13.16
N PRO A 30 19.60 -2.78 -14.09
CA PRO A 30 21.00 -2.37 -14.02
C PRO A 30 21.32 -1.70 -12.67
N LYS A 31 22.51 -1.95 -12.13
CA LYS A 31 22.89 -1.53 -10.76
C LYS A 31 22.75 -0.02 -10.56
N GLU A 32 23.13 0.74 -11.57
CA GLU A 32 23.03 2.20 -11.65
C GLU A 32 21.58 2.71 -11.57
N VAL A 33 20.60 1.91 -11.99
CA VAL A 33 19.17 2.27 -11.96
C VAL A 33 18.52 1.90 -10.62
N GLN A 34 18.99 0.84 -9.95
CA GLN A 34 18.35 0.28 -8.75
C GLN A 34 18.18 1.30 -7.61
N GLY A 35 19.19 2.16 -7.41
CA GLY A 35 19.16 3.22 -6.41
C GLY A 35 18.04 4.23 -6.69
N ALA A 36 18.06 4.83 -7.88
CA ALA A 36 17.06 5.79 -8.33
C ALA A 36 15.64 5.20 -8.35
N PHE A 37 15.49 3.95 -8.80
CA PHE A 37 14.21 3.24 -8.75
C PHE A 37 13.64 3.21 -7.34
N ARG A 38 14.44 2.84 -6.34
CA ARG A 38 13.99 2.69 -4.96
C ARG A 38 13.74 4.03 -4.27
N SER A 39 14.63 5.01 -4.44
CA SER A 39 14.60 6.26 -3.66
C SER A 39 13.80 7.39 -4.32
N ILE A 40 13.59 7.33 -5.63
CA ILE A 40 12.89 8.36 -6.40
C ILE A 40 11.59 7.77 -6.94
N PHE A 41 11.70 6.78 -7.83
CA PHE A 41 10.55 6.34 -8.62
C PHE A 41 9.47 5.63 -7.79
N VAL A 42 9.85 4.77 -6.84
CA VAL A 42 8.90 4.05 -5.97
C VAL A 42 8.04 5.00 -5.13
N PRO A 43 8.60 5.99 -4.41
CA PRO A 43 7.80 7.02 -3.75
C PRO A 43 6.87 7.75 -4.71
N THR A 44 7.37 8.19 -5.87
CA THR A 44 6.58 8.92 -6.88
C THR A 44 5.39 8.12 -7.39
N ILE A 45 5.57 6.85 -7.76
CA ILE A 45 4.45 6.03 -8.26
C ILE A 45 3.44 5.73 -7.15
N ILE A 46 3.89 5.61 -5.89
CA ILE A 46 2.98 5.48 -4.74
C ILE A 46 2.20 6.77 -4.50
N GLU A 47 2.82 7.94 -4.62
CA GLU A 47 2.16 9.23 -4.53
C GLU A 47 1.07 9.36 -5.61
N PHE A 48 1.42 9.09 -6.87
CA PHE A 48 0.48 9.07 -7.99
C PHE A 48 -0.71 8.14 -7.72
N CYS A 49 -0.43 6.89 -7.33
CA CYS A 49 -1.49 5.93 -6.98
C CYS A 49 -2.31 6.36 -5.75
N GLY A 50 -1.75 7.20 -4.89
CA GLY A 50 -2.47 7.80 -3.77
C GLY A 50 -3.47 8.87 -4.19
N CYS A 51 -3.29 9.49 -5.35
CA CYS A 51 -4.15 10.54 -5.88
C CYS A 51 -5.29 10.02 -6.77
N ILE A 52 -5.09 8.89 -7.46
CA ILE A 52 -6.13 8.26 -8.30
C ILE A 52 -7.12 7.44 -7.48
N GLU A 53 -8.08 6.78 -8.14
CA GLU A 53 -9.04 5.89 -7.49
C GLU A 53 -8.34 4.77 -6.70
N ALA A 54 -8.85 4.47 -5.50
CA ALA A 54 -8.29 3.42 -4.65
C ALA A 54 -8.31 2.06 -5.36
N TRP A 55 -7.24 1.28 -5.18
CA TRP A 55 -7.02 -0.04 -5.81
C TRP A 55 -6.75 -0.03 -7.31
N THR A 56 -6.99 1.08 -7.99
CA THR A 56 -6.57 1.26 -9.36
C THR A 56 -5.06 1.18 -9.45
N SER A 57 -4.58 0.46 -10.46
CA SER A 57 -3.17 0.36 -10.78
C SER A 57 -2.86 1.24 -11.98
N PRO A 58 -1.68 1.87 -12.01
CA PRO A 58 -1.31 2.76 -13.09
C PRO A 58 -1.18 1.95 -14.38
N THR A 59 -1.55 2.57 -15.50
CA THR A 59 -1.35 1.99 -16.83
C THR A 59 0.13 1.96 -17.17
N ALA A 60 0.51 1.20 -18.21
CA ALA A 60 1.90 1.21 -18.70
C ALA A 60 2.31 2.62 -19.17
N SER A 61 1.37 3.39 -19.73
CA SER A 61 1.60 4.78 -20.14
C SER A 61 1.86 5.68 -18.93
N ASP A 62 1.06 5.56 -17.87
CA ASP A 62 1.27 6.35 -16.64
C ASP A 62 2.64 6.05 -16.02
N ILE A 63 3.03 4.77 -16.00
CA ILE A 63 4.34 4.35 -15.48
C ILE A 63 5.47 4.94 -16.32
N GLN A 64 5.34 4.95 -17.64
CA GLN A 64 6.33 5.52 -18.55
C GLN A 64 6.45 7.04 -18.38
N GLU A 65 5.32 7.75 -18.38
CA GLU A 65 5.29 9.22 -18.24
C GLU A 65 5.88 9.66 -16.91
N LEU A 66 5.54 8.97 -15.81
CA LEU A 66 6.15 9.22 -14.51
C LEU A 66 7.64 8.91 -14.49
N TRP A 67 8.07 7.87 -15.20
CA TRP A 67 9.50 7.54 -15.28
C TRP A 67 10.28 8.65 -15.97
N GLU A 68 9.82 9.03 -17.17
CA GLU A 68 10.45 10.04 -18.01
C GLU A 68 10.49 11.42 -17.33
N SER A 69 9.48 11.76 -16.53
CA SER A 69 9.41 13.04 -15.83
C SER A 69 10.16 13.10 -14.50
N THR A 70 10.48 11.96 -13.86
CA THR A 70 11.06 11.97 -12.50
C THR A 70 12.45 11.38 -12.38
N MET A 71 12.85 10.50 -13.31
CA MET A 71 14.16 9.88 -13.24
C MET A 71 15.29 10.86 -13.57
N PRO A 72 16.49 10.67 -12.99
CA PRO A 72 17.66 11.48 -13.33
C PRO A 72 18.05 11.41 -14.82
N ASP A 73 18.78 12.42 -15.27
CA ASP A 73 19.40 12.45 -16.59
C ASP A 73 20.22 11.19 -16.87
N GLY A 74 20.09 10.66 -18.07
CA GLY A 74 20.71 9.40 -18.49
C GLY A 74 20.02 8.14 -17.95
N ILE A 75 18.94 8.24 -17.17
CA ILE A 75 18.07 7.11 -16.80
C ILE A 75 16.66 7.29 -17.39
N HIS A 76 16.15 8.52 -17.43
CA HIS A 76 14.77 8.80 -17.83
C HIS A 76 14.47 8.38 -19.28
N ASP A 77 15.43 8.48 -20.18
CA ASP A 77 15.35 8.10 -21.61
C ASP A 77 15.47 6.59 -21.84
N GLN A 78 15.86 5.83 -20.81
CA GLN A 78 16.07 4.39 -20.92
C GLN A 78 14.83 3.55 -20.64
N PHE A 79 13.65 4.15 -20.38
CA PHE A 79 12.45 3.39 -19.99
C PHE A 79 12.13 2.25 -20.96
N SER A 80 12.01 2.53 -22.26
CA SER A 80 11.70 1.53 -23.28
C SER A 80 12.72 0.39 -23.33
N LYS A 81 14.01 0.70 -23.13
CA LYS A 81 15.10 -0.29 -23.11
C LYS A 81 15.04 -1.17 -21.86
N LEU A 82 14.80 -0.56 -20.69
CA LEU A 82 14.74 -1.25 -19.39
C LEU A 82 13.44 -2.04 -19.23
N ASN A 83 12.35 -1.52 -19.79
CA ASN A 83 11.03 -2.13 -19.74
C ASN A 83 10.74 -3.04 -20.95
N GLY A 84 11.72 -3.28 -21.82
CA GLY A 84 11.67 -4.22 -22.96
C GLY A 84 11.44 -5.69 -22.60
N GLY A 85 11.24 -5.99 -21.31
CA GLY A 85 10.78 -7.27 -20.78
C GLY A 85 9.72 -7.12 -19.66
N LYS A 86 9.03 -5.97 -19.59
CA LYS A 86 8.04 -5.59 -18.55
C LYS A 86 8.57 -5.64 -17.11
N VAL A 87 9.88 -5.46 -16.94
CA VAL A 87 10.56 -5.53 -15.63
C VAL A 87 10.11 -4.39 -14.74
N VAL A 88 10.08 -3.15 -15.25
CA VAL A 88 9.70 -1.97 -14.49
C VAL A 88 8.23 -2.07 -14.06
N GLU A 89 7.34 -2.44 -14.98
CA GLU A 89 5.92 -2.68 -14.65
C GLU A 89 5.75 -3.74 -13.57
N ALA A 90 6.44 -4.88 -13.67
CA ALA A 90 6.36 -5.95 -12.69
C ALA A 90 6.82 -5.49 -11.29
N LEU A 91 7.92 -4.71 -11.23
CA LEU A 91 8.45 -4.18 -9.97
C LEU A 91 7.54 -3.10 -9.38
N VAL A 92 6.97 -2.21 -10.20
CA VAL A 92 5.97 -1.23 -9.75
C VAL A 92 4.82 -1.96 -9.08
N GLN A 93 4.27 -2.98 -9.73
CA GLN A 93 3.17 -3.74 -9.17
C GLN A 93 3.52 -4.43 -7.84
N ASP A 94 4.72 -5.02 -7.72
CA ASP A 94 5.20 -5.59 -6.46
C ASP A 94 5.23 -4.53 -5.33
N LYS A 95 5.70 -3.31 -5.65
CA LYS A 95 5.77 -2.22 -4.68
C LYS A 95 4.39 -1.68 -4.31
N LEU A 96 3.48 -1.55 -5.26
CA LEU A 96 2.10 -1.16 -4.98
C LEU A 96 1.36 -2.21 -4.13
N THR A 97 1.54 -3.50 -4.42
CA THR A 97 1.02 -4.59 -3.57
C THR A 97 1.59 -4.52 -2.17
N THR A 98 2.90 -4.31 -2.03
CA THR A 98 3.55 -4.15 -0.73
C THR A 98 3.00 -2.95 0.04
N TRP A 99 2.84 -1.80 -0.62
CA TRP A 99 2.27 -0.59 -0.02
C TRP A 99 0.83 -0.82 0.46
N ARG A 100 -0.06 -1.36 -0.38
CA ARG A 100 -1.44 -1.68 0.00
C ARG A 100 -1.51 -2.67 1.18
N ASN A 101 -0.66 -3.70 1.17
CA ASN A 101 -0.56 -4.66 2.26
C ASN A 101 -0.07 -4.02 3.56
N ASN A 102 0.89 -3.08 3.49
CA ASN A 102 1.37 -2.36 4.66
C ASN A 102 0.28 -1.46 5.25
N THR A 103 -0.52 -0.81 4.41
CA THR A 103 -1.71 -0.06 4.87
C THR A 103 -2.70 -0.97 5.62
N GLY A 104 -3.01 -2.15 5.08
CA GLY A 104 -3.85 -3.15 5.77
C GLY A 104 -3.27 -3.61 7.11
N LYS A 105 -1.97 -3.90 7.16
CA LYS A 105 -1.27 -4.27 8.40
C LYS A 105 -1.30 -3.14 9.44
N ALA A 106 -1.17 -1.89 9.01
CA ALA A 106 -1.23 -0.74 9.91
C ALA A 106 -2.61 -0.51 10.49
N ALA A 107 -3.68 -0.75 9.72
CA ALA A 107 -5.04 -0.75 10.25
C ALA A 107 -5.21 -1.80 11.37
N LEU A 108 -4.80 -3.05 11.11
CA LEU A 108 -4.86 -4.12 12.11
C LEU A 108 -4.01 -3.82 13.35
N LYS A 109 -2.78 -3.31 13.14
CA LYS A 109 -1.88 -2.91 14.23
C LYS A 109 -2.48 -1.79 15.06
N THR A 110 -3.10 -0.81 14.43
CA THR A 110 -3.72 0.34 15.11
C THR A 110 -4.90 -0.12 15.97
N LEU A 111 -5.78 -0.96 15.41
CA LEU A 111 -6.92 -1.51 16.14
C LEU A 111 -6.48 -2.33 17.36
N LYS A 112 -5.50 -3.22 17.20
CA LYS A 112 -4.90 -3.97 18.32
C LYS A 112 -4.27 -3.05 19.36
N GLY A 113 -3.60 -1.98 18.92
CA GLY A 113 -3.02 -0.96 19.81
C GLY A 113 -4.07 -0.23 20.63
N ILE A 114 -5.27 0.00 20.08
CA ILE A 114 -6.39 0.59 20.82
C ILE A 114 -6.88 -0.38 21.89
N PHE A 115 -7.03 -1.67 21.57
CA PHE A 115 -7.45 -2.67 22.56
C PHE A 115 -6.51 -2.71 23.76
N ILE A 116 -5.21 -2.63 23.52
CA ILE A 116 -4.21 -2.56 24.59
C ILE A 116 -4.37 -1.25 25.39
N LYS A 117 -4.48 -0.11 24.70
CA LYS A 117 -4.58 1.22 25.35
C LYS A 117 -5.85 1.36 26.21
N GLU A 118 -6.95 0.80 25.76
CA GLU A 118 -8.26 0.86 26.43
C GLU A 118 -8.51 -0.33 27.36
N ASN A 119 -7.50 -1.19 27.57
CA ASN A 119 -7.59 -2.39 28.41
C ASN A 119 -8.74 -3.35 28.03
N LEU A 120 -9.02 -3.47 26.73
CA LEU A 120 -10.02 -4.39 26.17
C LEU A 120 -9.41 -5.80 26.07
N ASN A 121 -9.40 -6.49 27.20
CA ASN A 121 -8.70 -7.75 27.39
C ASN A 121 -9.58 -8.97 27.08
N SER A 122 -10.90 -8.86 27.25
CA SER A 122 -11.83 -9.95 26.93
C SER A 122 -12.29 -9.92 25.47
N VAL A 123 -12.74 -11.08 24.98
CA VAL A 123 -13.35 -11.20 23.65
C VAL A 123 -14.61 -10.33 23.59
N ASP A 124 -15.46 -10.36 24.61
CA ASP A 124 -16.72 -9.59 24.62
C ASP A 124 -16.48 -8.08 24.58
N GLN A 125 -15.50 -7.57 25.33
CA GLN A 125 -15.12 -6.15 25.28
C GLN A 125 -14.70 -5.73 23.87
N ARG A 126 -13.93 -6.57 23.18
CA ARG A 126 -13.50 -6.32 21.80
C ARG A 126 -14.66 -6.40 20.82
N LYS A 127 -15.59 -7.35 20.99
CA LYS A 127 -16.82 -7.44 20.19
C LYS A 127 -17.67 -6.20 20.34
N THR A 128 -17.91 -5.75 21.58
CA THR A 128 -18.68 -4.54 21.86
C THR A 128 -18.03 -3.31 21.22
N TYR A 129 -16.71 -3.17 21.35
CA TYR A 129 -15.98 -2.07 20.70
C TYR A 129 -16.14 -2.11 19.18
N VAL A 130 -15.92 -3.26 18.56
CA VAL A 130 -16.01 -3.45 17.10
C VAL A 130 -17.42 -3.17 16.59
N ALA A 131 -18.46 -3.64 17.29
CA ALA A 131 -19.85 -3.34 16.97
C ALA A 131 -20.16 -1.84 17.10
N GLN A 132 -19.62 -1.17 18.13
CA GLN A 132 -19.75 0.28 18.30
C GLN A 132 -19.14 1.03 17.11
N GLN A 133 -17.98 0.61 16.62
CA GLN A 133 -17.36 1.25 15.44
C GLN A 133 -18.24 1.17 14.18
N LEU A 134 -19.03 0.10 14.05
CA LEU A 134 -19.94 -0.14 12.93
C LEU A 134 -21.37 0.37 13.19
N THR A 135 -21.59 1.14 14.26
CA THR A 135 -22.89 1.76 14.54
C THR A 135 -23.20 2.84 13.51
N GLY A 136 -24.45 2.88 13.03
CA GLY A 136 -24.91 3.82 12.00
C GLY A 136 -24.97 3.22 10.59
N THR A 137 -24.80 4.06 9.58
CA THR A 137 -24.82 3.67 8.17
C THR A 137 -23.42 3.78 7.57
N TYR A 138 -23.25 3.36 6.30
CA TYR A 138 -21.98 3.49 5.60
C TYR A 138 -21.44 4.92 5.48
N LYS A 139 -22.28 5.94 5.72
CA LYS A 139 -21.92 7.37 5.75
C LYS A 139 -21.66 7.90 7.15
N SER A 140 -22.00 7.15 8.20
CA SER A 140 -22.02 7.63 9.58
C SER A 140 -21.42 6.65 10.58
N TYR A 141 -20.57 5.72 10.15
CA TYR A 141 -19.85 4.85 11.07
C TYR A 141 -18.99 5.65 12.04
N HIS A 142 -18.97 5.24 13.30
CA HIS A 142 -18.24 5.93 14.36
C HIS A 142 -16.75 6.05 14.05
N TYR A 143 -16.12 5.01 13.47
CA TYR A 143 -14.69 5.04 13.16
C TYR A 143 -14.30 6.07 12.09
N TYR A 144 -15.26 6.73 11.43
CA TYR A 144 -14.93 7.87 10.56
C TYR A 144 -14.55 9.10 11.37
N TYR A 145 -15.10 9.30 12.56
CA TYR A 145 -15.06 10.60 13.22
C TYR A 145 -14.04 10.62 14.36
N SER A 146 -13.46 11.79 14.63
CA SER A 146 -12.64 12.02 15.82
C SER A 146 -13.45 11.99 17.11
N VAL A 147 -14.71 12.43 17.03
CA VAL A 147 -15.68 12.44 18.13
C VAL A 147 -16.99 11.87 17.59
N ALA A 148 -17.51 10.86 18.28
CA ALA A 148 -18.84 10.29 18.06
C ALA A 148 -19.46 10.04 19.45
N VAL A 149 -20.25 11.01 19.93
CA VAL A 149 -20.81 11.00 21.30
C VAL A 149 -22.32 11.13 21.23
N GLY A 150 -23.03 10.27 21.97
CA GLY A 150 -24.49 10.18 22.00
C GLY A 150 -24.99 8.80 21.59
N GLU A 151 -26.31 8.62 21.58
CA GLU A 151 -26.97 7.37 21.22
C GLU A 151 -28.12 7.61 20.23
N GLY A 152 -28.41 6.60 19.39
CA GLY A 152 -29.52 6.63 18.44
C GLY A 152 -29.44 7.77 17.43
N SER A 153 -30.48 8.61 17.36
CA SER A 153 -30.56 9.76 16.47
C SER A 153 -29.77 10.99 16.94
N ASN A 154 -29.23 10.97 18.17
CA ASN A 154 -28.62 12.14 18.82
C ASN A 154 -27.09 12.09 18.87
N VAL A 155 -26.45 11.30 17.99
CA VAL A 155 -24.99 11.21 17.93
C VAL A 155 -24.41 12.48 17.31
N GLN A 156 -23.57 13.18 18.07
CA GLN A 156 -22.77 14.29 17.58
C GLN A 156 -21.47 13.76 16.96
N TYR A 157 -21.29 14.07 15.68
CA TYR A 157 -20.11 13.69 14.91
C TYR A 157 -19.23 14.92 14.66
N ALA A 158 -17.93 14.82 14.96
CA ALA A 158 -16.95 15.85 14.63
C ALA A 158 -15.65 15.28 14.07
N GLY A 159 -14.98 16.04 13.21
CA GLY A 159 -13.71 15.65 12.59
C GLY A 159 -13.86 14.40 11.72
N ALA A 160 -14.62 14.51 10.62
CA ALA A 160 -14.76 13.43 9.65
C ALA A 160 -13.38 13.00 9.11
N PHE A 161 -13.18 11.69 9.06
CA PHE A 161 -11.94 10.99 8.71
C PHE A 161 -10.73 11.28 9.61
N GLN A 162 -10.94 11.86 10.79
CA GLN A 162 -9.88 12.19 11.75
C GLN A 162 -9.80 11.21 12.93
N SER A 163 -10.43 10.03 12.83
CA SER A 163 -10.29 9.02 13.87
C SER A 163 -8.85 8.52 13.96
N PRO A 164 -8.36 8.13 15.16
CA PRO A 164 -7.03 7.56 15.31
C PRO A 164 -6.79 6.32 14.44
N LEU A 165 -7.85 5.56 14.15
CA LEU A 165 -7.81 4.41 13.24
C LEU A 165 -7.45 4.84 11.82
N ILE A 166 -8.14 5.84 11.28
CA ILE A 166 -7.89 6.33 9.91
C ILE A 166 -6.56 7.05 9.85
N SER A 167 -6.29 7.99 10.76
CA SER A 167 -5.08 8.82 10.69
C SER A 167 -3.80 8.00 10.82
N LYS A 168 -3.75 7.01 11.73
CA LYS A 168 -2.55 6.14 11.87
C LYS A 168 -2.39 5.17 10.70
N THR A 169 -3.49 4.73 10.10
CA THR A 169 -3.44 3.89 8.90
C THR A 169 -2.96 4.69 7.69
N PHE A 170 -3.50 5.88 7.50
CA PHE A 170 -3.12 6.81 6.43
C PHE A 170 -1.66 7.28 6.56
N ALA A 171 -1.13 7.36 7.78
CA ALA A 171 0.28 7.68 8.01
C ALA A 171 1.25 6.70 7.31
N GLU A 172 0.85 5.46 6.99
CA GLU A 172 1.70 4.56 6.18
C GLU A 172 1.88 5.05 4.75
N HIS A 173 0.86 5.66 4.15
CA HIS A 173 1.02 6.31 2.84
C HIS A 173 1.97 7.50 2.94
N LEU A 174 1.80 8.35 3.97
CA LEU A 174 2.69 9.51 4.18
C LEU A 174 4.15 9.08 4.36
N LYS A 175 4.42 8.00 5.11
CA LYS A 175 5.78 7.43 5.24
C LYS A 175 6.35 6.95 3.90
N ALA A 176 5.50 6.37 3.05
CA ALA A 176 5.93 5.84 1.76
C ALA A 176 6.36 6.94 0.78
N ILE A 177 5.84 8.16 0.93
CA ILE A 177 6.13 9.32 0.09
C ILE A 177 7.01 10.37 0.78
N ASP A 178 7.47 10.11 2.01
CA ASP A 178 8.17 11.09 2.83
C ASP A 178 9.47 11.59 2.20
N SER A 179 10.12 10.72 1.42
CA SER A 179 11.35 11.05 0.69
C SER A 179 11.14 12.01 -0.49
N ILE A 180 9.89 12.29 -0.89
CA ILE A 180 9.59 13.25 -1.97
C ILE A 180 9.65 14.67 -1.40
N PRO A 181 10.55 15.54 -1.91
CA PRO A 181 10.61 16.93 -1.50
C PRO A 181 9.26 17.62 -1.70
N GLN A 182 8.84 18.44 -0.73
CA GLN A 182 7.51 19.08 -0.76
C GLN A 182 7.23 19.87 -2.06
N ALA A 183 8.25 20.53 -2.61
CA ALA A 183 8.14 21.27 -3.87
C ALA A 183 7.91 20.39 -5.12
N ARG A 184 8.12 19.07 -5.02
CA ARG A 184 7.94 18.09 -6.10
C ARG A 184 6.74 17.16 -5.89
N ARG A 185 5.98 17.35 -4.81
CA ARG A 185 4.79 16.55 -4.52
C ARG A 185 3.67 16.89 -5.49
N ILE A 186 2.85 15.90 -5.79
CA ILE A 186 1.64 16.09 -6.59
C ILE A 186 0.70 17.03 -5.84
N ALA A 187 0.17 18.04 -6.52
CA ALA A 187 -0.71 19.05 -5.92
C ALA A 187 -2.10 18.50 -5.54
N ASP A 188 -2.52 17.42 -6.21
CA ASP A 188 -3.79 16.77 -5.97
C ASP A 188 -3.86 16.16 -4.56
N ARG A 189 -5.09 16.10 -4.05
CA ARG A 189 -5.33 15.47 -2.75
C ARG A 189 -5.15 13.95 -2.88
N PRO A 190 -4.55 13.28 -1.88
CA PRO A 190 -4.33 11.83 -1.87
C PRO A 190 -5.62 11.06 -1.55
N THR A 191 -6.63 11.23 -2.42
CA THR A 191 -7.99 10.72 -2.26
C THR A 191 -8.03 9.19 -2.30
N GLY A 192 -7.27 8.57 -3.21
CA GLY A 192 -7.11 7.11 -3.26
C GLY A 192 -6.50 6.55 -1.99
N ALA A 193 -5.46 7.20 -1.47
CA ALA A 193 -4.77 6.74 -0.26
C ALA A 193 -5.63 6.87 1.00
N ILE A 194 -6.42 7.95 1.15
CA ILE A 194 -7.33 8.07 2.29
C ILE A 194 -8.48 7.06 2.20
N VAL A 195 -9.05 6.84 1.01
CA VAL A 195 -10.07 5.80 0.80
C VAL A 195 -9.50 4.41 1.09
N LEU A 196 -8.27 4.13 0.65
CA LEU A 196 -7.57 2.88 0.97
C LEU A 196 -7.41 2.69 2.49
N ALA A 197 -7.06 3.74 3.23
CA ALA A 197 -6.94 3.69 4.68
C ALA A 197 -8.30 3.42 5.36
N ILE A 198 -9.37 4.09 4.91
CA ILE A 198 -10.73 3.88 5.41
C ILE A 198 -11.18 2.42 5.18
N LEU A 199 -10.98 1.90 3.98
CA LEU A 199 -11.32 0.51 3.63
C LEU A 199 -10.49 -0.47 4.46
N ALA A 200 -9.18 -0.25 4.59
CA ALA A 200 -8.30 -1.09 5.41
C ALA A 200 -8.78 -1.16 6.87
N VAL A 201 -9.19 -0.03 7.46
CA VAL A 201 -9.79 0.02 8.81
C VAL A 201 -11.07 -0.79 8.86
N ARG A 202 -11.98 -0.60 7.91
CA ARG A 202 -13.24 -1.36 7.82
C ARG A 202 -12.97 -2.87 7.78
N TYR A 203 -12.05 -3.32 6.91
CA TYR A 203 -11.69 -4.73 6.79
C TYR A 203 -11.08 -5.28 8.09
N ALA A 204 -10.21 -4.51 8.76
CA ALA A 204 -9.64 -4.91 10.04
C ALA A 204 -10.71 -5.10 11.14
N ILE A 205 -11.69 -4.19 11.20
CA ILE A 205 -12.83 -4.26 12.12
C ILE A 205 -13.68 -5.50 11.84
N ILE A 206 -14.08 -5.73 10.58
CA ILE A 206 -14.92 -6.88 10.20
C ILE A 206 -14.17 -8.21 10.40
N SER A 207 -12.89 -8.27 10.03
CA SER A 207 -12.09 -9.49 10.17
C SER A 207 -11.98 -9.95 11.63
N LEU A 208 -11.79 -9.01 12.57
CA LEU A 208 -11.76 -9.34 13.99
C LEU A 208 -13.14 -9.67 14.56
N PHE A 209 -14.22 -9.10 14.02
CA PHE A 209 -15.58 -9.49 14.38
C PHE A 209 -15.82 -10.97 14.07
N LEU A 210 -15.56 -11.38 12.82
CA LEU A 210 -15.79 -12.75 12.35
C LEU A 210 -14.88 -13.78 13.05
N GLN A 211 -13.61 -13.46 13.28
CA GLN A 211 -12.70 -14.37 13.98
C GLN A 211 -13.13 -14.68 15.42
N GLN A 212 -13.84 -13.74 16.07
CA GLN A 212 -14.31 -13.91 17.45
C GLN A 212 -15.65 -14.65 17.56
N ASP A 213 -16.38 -14.81 16.46
CA ASP A 213 -17.58 -15.66 16.39
C ASP A 213 -17.24 -17.13 16.11
N HIS A 214 -16.12 -17.42 15.46
CA HIS A 214 -15.65 -18.80 15.28
C HIS A 214 -14.89 -19.37 16.50
N SER A 215 -14.37 -18.53 17.40
CA SER A 215 -13.66 -18.97 18.60
C SER A 215 -14.55 -19.57 19.70
N SER A 216 -15.87 -19.46 19.60
CA SER A 216 -16.83 -20.21 20.44
C SER A 216 -17.15 -21.60 19.87
N PHE A 217 -16.67 -21.95 18.68
CA PHE A 217 -16.99 -23.22 18.00
C PHE A 217 -15.81 -24.19 17.86
N PHE A 218 -14.56 -23.71 17.90
CA PHE A 218 -13.37 -24.58 17.80
C PHE A 218 -12.38 -24.34 18.94
N SER A 219 -12.64 -24.97 20.09
CA SER A 219 -11.56 -25.27 21.04
C SER A 219 -10.76 -26.46 20.51
N GLY A 220 -9.62 -26.19 19.87
CA GLY A 220 -8.65 -27.23 19.53
C GLY A 220 -8.42 -27.43 18.04
N SER A 221 -7.83 -26.45 17.36
CA SER A 221 -6.93 -26.69 16.22
C SER A 221 -6.24 -25.39 15.83
N SER A 222 -4.93 -25.49 15.59
CA SER A 222 -4.03 -24.38 15.26
C SER A 222 -4.59 -23.46 14.17
N CYS A 223 -4.55 -22.15 14.42
CA CYS A 223 -4.95 -21.13 13.45
C CYS A 223 -4.13 -21.25 12.15
N PRO A 224 -4.77 -21.27 10.97
CA PRO A 224 -4.05 -21.14 9.71
C PRO A 224 -3.50 -19.72 9.57
N ASN A 225 -2.28 -19.59 9.07
CA ASN A 225 -1.72 -18.34 8.57
C ASN A 225 -2.66 -17.77 7.50
N VAL A 226 -3.45 -16.75 7.85
CA VAL A 226 -4.19 -15.95 6.87
C VAL A 226 -3.18 -15.05 6.16
N LEU A 227 -2.50 -15.62 5.17
CA LEU A 227 -1.89 -14.86 4.10
C LEU A 227 -3.03 -14.14 3.36
N PHE A 228 -3.02 -12.82 3.43
CA PHE A 228 -3.88 -11.94 2.66
C PHE A 228 -3.56 -12.09 1.17
N ASN A 229 -4.12 -13.10 0.52
CA ASN A 229 -4.23 -13.18 -0.93
C ASN A 229 -5.50 -12.44 -1.34
N TRP A 230 -5.32 -11.19 -1.77
CA TRP A 230 -6.36 -10.38 -2.40
C TRP A 230 -6.11 -10.42 -3.91
N GLU A 231 -6.65 -11.44 -4.57
CA GLU A 231 -6.88 -11.46 -6.03
C GLU A 231 -8.32 -11.04 -6.34
#